data_AF-A0A1I7Y4X7-F1
#
_entry.id   AF-A0A1I7Y4X7-F1
#
_cell.length_a   1.000
_cell.length_b   1.000
_cell.length_c   1.000
_cell.angle_alpha   90.00
_cell.angle_beta   90.00
_cell.angle_gamma   90.00
#
_symmetry.space_group_name_H-M   'P 1'
#
loop_
_entity.id
_entity.type
_entity.pdbx_description
1 polymer ?
#
loop_
_entity_poly.entity_id
_entity_poly.type
_entity_poly.pdbx_seq_one_letter_code
_entity_poly.pdbx_strand_id
1 'polypeptide(L)'
;MGITARGAWVGVQRHFRERGINVQQDPITVVGVGDMAGDVFGNGLLMSDKLQLVAAFNHLHIFIDPNPEPASSFAERKRLFDLPRSAWSDYDTSIMSEGGGIFSRSAKSIAISPQMKERFAIEADKLTPTELLNALLKAPVDLLWNGGIGTYVKSSEESHADVGDKANDALRVDGNELRCKVILLNEVVQAGDMTEKQRNQLLGSMTDEVSALSLVPDDDYLTRDMETAFPPSLVNKFAEAMRRHRLKREIVSTQIANDLVNNMGITFVQRLKESTGMSPANVAGAYVIVRDIFHLPHWFRQIEALDYLVPAEVQLTLMDELMRLGRRATRWFLRSRRNEQDA
;
A
#
# COMPACT_ATOMS: atom_id res chain seq x y z
N MET A 1 -5.42 1.57 -12.19
CA MET A 1 -4.35 2.24 -11.43
C MET A 1 -4.81 2.26 -9.98
N GLY A 2 -4.23 1.41 -9.12
CA GLY A 2 -4.67 1.25 -7.73
C GLY A 2 -4.38 2.52 -6.91
N ILE A 3 -5.40 3.03 -6.22
CA ILE A 3 -5.32 4.25 -5.41
C ILE A 3 -4.23 4.14 -4.33
N THR A 4 -4.04 2.94 -3.79
CA THR A 4 -3.06 2.64 -2.73
C THR A 4 -1.60 2.76 -3.20
N ALA A 5 -1.29 2.29 -4.41
CA ALA A 5 0.08 2.34 -4.94
C ALA A 5 0.56 3.78 -5.21
N ARG A 6 -0.37 4.62 -5.71
CA ARG A 6 -0.08 6.03 -5.97
C ARG A 6 0.17 6.80 -4.67
N GLY A 7 -0.67 6.63 -3.66
CA GLY A 7 -0.48 7.28 -2.35
C GLY A 7 0.82 6.87 -1.68
N ALA A 8 1.14 5.57 -1.70
CA ALA A 8 2.42 5.04 -1.24
C ALA A 8 3.62 5.68 -1.97
N TRP A 9 3.54 5.78 -3.30
CA TRP A 9 4.61 6.38 -4.11
C TRP A 9 4.83 7.85 -3.79
N VAL A 10 3.77 8.64 -3.60
CA VAL A 10 3.90 10.06 -3.19
C VAL A 10 4.65 10.17 -1.84
N GLY A 11 4.39 9.26 -0.91
CA GLY A 11 5.13 9.17 0.35
C GLY A 11 6.63 8.89 0.15
N VAL A 12 6.98 8.00 -0.77
CA VAL A 12 8.38 7.72 -1.15
C VAL A 12 9.03 8.95 -1.78
N GLN A 13 8.36 9.57 -2.75
CA GLN A 13 8.85 10.79 -3.42
C GLN A 13 9.14 11.89 -2.40
N ARG A 14 8.29 12.06 -1.40
CA ARG A 14 8.49 13.03 -0.32
C ARG A 14 9.77 12.75 0.49
N HIS A 15 9.98 11.52 0.95
CA HIS A 15 11.14 11.20 1.79
C HIS A 15 12.48 11.33 1.04
N PHE A 16 12.49 11.01 -0.26
CA PHE A 16 13.68 11.24 -1.10
C PHE A 16 13.91 12.72 -1.39
N ARG A 17 12.85 13.52 -1.53
CA ARG A 17 12.93 14.97 -1.73
C ARG A 17 13.62 15.67 -0.55
N GLU A 18 13.33 15.26 0.68
CA GLU A 18 14.01 15.76 1.89
C GLU A 18 15.51 15.47 1.90
N ARG A 19 15.97 14.52 1.07
CA ARG A 19 17.38 14.13 0.90
C ARG A 19 18.00 14.69 -0.39
N GLY A 20 17.29 15.56 -1.11
CA GLY A 20 17.76 16.16 -2.36
C GLY A 20 17.76 15.20 -3.56
N ILE A 21 17.04 14.08 -3.49
CA ILE A 21 16.95 13.09 -4.57
C ILE A 21 15.59 13.22 -5.26
N ASN A 22 15.59 13.40 -6.58
CA ASN A 22 14.38 13.39 -7.39
C ASN A 22 14.20 12.02 -8.05
N VAL A 23 13.41 11.14 -7.45
CA VAL A 23 13.20 9.76 -7.93
C VAL A 23 12.53 9.64 -9.31
N GLN A 24 12.14 10.75 -9.94
CA GLN A 24 11.67 10.78 -11.34
C GLN A 24 12.78 11.12 -12.34
N GLN A 25 13.97 11.50 -11.87
CA GLN A 25 15.10 11.92 -12.69
C GLN A 25 16.38 11.16 -12.30
N ASP A 26 16.59 10.96 -11.00
CA ASP A 26 17.74 10.30 -10.43
C ASP A 26 17.49 8.79 -10.26
N PRO A 27 18.42 7.92 -10.66
CA PRO A 27 18.32 6.50 -10.42
C PRO A 27 18.40 6.18 -8.93
N ILE A 28 17.51 5.29 -8.47
CA ILE A 28 17.53 4.78 -7.10
C ILE A 28 17.39 3.25 -7.09
N THR A 29 18.07 2.62 -6.15
CA THR A 29 18.06 1.17 -5.95
C THR A 29 16.90 0.73 -5.09
N VAL A 30 16.21 -0.33 -5.52
CA VAL A 30 15.00 -0.82 -4.86
C VAL A 30 15.11 -2.32 -4.57
N VAL A 31 14.87 -2.69 -3.32
CA VAL A 31 14.53 -4.07 -2.92
C VAL A 31 13.02 -4.14 -2.73
N GLY A 32 12.40 -5.15 -3.32
CA GLY A 32 10.96 -5.31 -3.32
C GLY A 32 10.47 -6.57 -2.60
N VAL A 33 9.33 -6.47 -1.92
CA VAL A 33 8.54 -7.64 -1.51
C VAL A 33 7.23 -7.65 -2.28
N GLY A 34 7.03 -8.65 -3.14
CA GLY A 34 5.83 -8.77 -3.94
C GLY A 34 6.07 -9.30 -5.36
N ASP A 35 5.04 -9.14 -6.19
CA ASP A 35 4.99 -9.60 -7.58
C ASP A 35 4.55 -8.46 -8.49
N MET A 36 5.01 -8.48 -9.74
CA MET A 36 4.58 -7.50 -10.75
C MET A 36 3.06 -7.55 -11.01
N ALA A 37 2.42 -8.72 -10.89
CA ALA A 37 0.95 -8.81 -10.99
C ALA A 37 0.20 -8.18 -9.79
N GLY A 38 0.90 -7.85 -8.70
CA GLY A 38 0.30 -7.27 -7.49
C GLY A 38 -0.06 -5.79 -7.66
N ASP A 39 -1.22 -5.39 -7.15
CA ASP A 39 -1.72 -4.01 -7.34
C ASP A 39 -0.82 -2.96 -6.67
N VAL A 40 -0.37 -3.15 -5.43
CA VAL A 40 0.52 -2.19 -4.76
C VAL A 40 1.93 -2.25 -5.32
N PHE A 41 2.47 -3.45 -5.45
CA PHE A 41 3.85 -3.68 -5.89
C PHE A 41 4.07 -3.29 -7.35
N GLY A 42 3.29 -3.86 -8.26
CA GLY A 42 3.43 -3.66 -9.69
C GLY A 42 3.19 -2.22 -10.11
N ASN A 43 2.08 -1.60 -9.67
CA ASN A 43 1.84 -0.19 -9.98
C ASN A 43 2.95 0.70 -9.39
N GLY A 44 3.39 0.44 -8.14
CA GLY A 44 4.42 1.23 -7.46
C GLY A 44 5.77 1.22 -8.18
N LEU A 45 6.21 0.04 -8.61
CA LEU A 45 7.45 -0.11 -9.37
C LEU A 45 7.40 0.47 -10.79
N LEU A 46 6.21 0.80 -11.29
CA LEU A 46 6.02 1.46 -12.59
C LEU A 46 5.81 2.97 -12.48
N MET A 47 5.93 3.55 -11.28
CA MET A 47 5.76 4.99 -11.07
C MET A 47 6.98 5.83 -11.49
N SER A 48 8.12 5.19 -11.74
CA SER A 48 9.33 5.84 -12.27
C SER A 48 10.16 4.86 -13.10
N ASP A 49 10.61 5.34 -14.26
CA ASP A 49 11.54 4.62 -15.15
C ASP A 49 12.99 4.68 -14.67
N LYS A 50 13.27 5.39 -13.56
CA LYS A 50 14.59 5.49 -12.94
C LYS A 50 14.84 4.45 -11.85
N LEU A 51 13.83 3.65 -11.50
CA LEU A 51 13.97 2.61 -10.49
C LEU A 51 14.87 1.47 -10.97
N GLN A 52 15.95 1.23 -10.23
CA GLN A 52 16.78 0.05 -10.34
C GLN A 52 16.27 -1.02 -9.38
N LEU A 53 15.38 -1.91 -9.87
CA LEU A 53 14.91 -3.04 -9.08
C LEU A 53 16.04 -4.06 -8.94
N VAL A 54 16.80 -3.99 -7.84
CA VAL A 54 17.99 -4.83 -7.66
C VAL A 54 17.66 -6.20 -7.08
N ALA A 55 16.57 -6.31 -6.33
CA ALA A 55 16.04 -7.58 -5.89
C ALA A 55 14.54 -7.47 -5.63
N ALA A 56 13.83 -8.59 -5.79
CA ALA A 56 12.45 -8.74 -5.36
C ALA A 56 12.18 -10.18 -4.92
N PHE A 57 11.24 -10.39 -4.01
CA PHE A 57 10.87 -11.75 -3.62
C PHE A 57 9.40 -11.88 -3.26
N ASN A 58 8.90 -13.10 -3.44
CA ASN A 58 7.55 -13.50 -3.06
C ASN A 58 7.59 -14.88 -2.36
N HIS A 59 6.46 -15.58 -2.34
CA HIS A 59 6.34 -16.91 -1.75
C HIS A 59 7.00 -18.04 -2.56
N LEU A 60 7.36 -17.81 -3.83
CA LEU A 60 7.93 -18.82 -4.75
C LEU A 60 9.35 -18.53 -5.20
N HIS A 61 9.66 -17.26 -5.48
CA HIS A 61 10.84 -16.82 -6.21
C HIS A 61 11.58 -15.71 -5.46
N ILE A 62 12.88 -15.64 -5.72
CA ILE A 62 13.79 -14.55 -5.36
C ILE A 62 14.39 -14.07 -6.68
N PHE A 63 13.95 -12.90 -7.14
CA PHE A 63 14.50 -12.18 -8.28
C PHE A 63 15.68 -11.32 -7.80
N ILE A 64 16.81 -11.39 -8.49
CA ILE A 64 18.00 -10.59 -8.19
C ILE A 64 18.63 -10.11 -9.48
N ASP A 65 18.81 -8.82 -9.62
CA ASP A 65 19.53 -8.17 -10.70
C ASP A 65 20.49 -7.14 -10.09
N PRO A 66 21.78 -7.44 -9.90
CA PRO A 66 22.66 -6.58 -9.10
C PRO A 66 22.85 -5.18 -9.67
N ASN A 67 22.82 -5.00 -10.99
CA ASN A 67 23.09 -3.74 -11.68
C ASN A 67 22.16 -3.54 -12.89
N PRO A 68 20.83 -3.45 -12.68
CA PRO A 68 19.87 -3.36 -13.76
C PRO A 68 20.01 -2.03 -14.48
N GLU A 69 19.87 -2.05 -15.80
CA GLU A 69 19.68 -0.84 -16.58
C GLU A 69 18.22 -0.37 -16.45
N PRO A 70 17.95 0.84 -15.90
CA PRO A 70 16.58 1.27 -15.61
C PRO A 70 15.62 1.22 -16.80
N ALA A 71 16.06 1.65 -17.98
CA ALA A 71 15.16 1.76 -19.13
C ALA A 71 14.68 0.40 -19.65
N SER A 72 15.61 -0.56 -19.82
CA SER A 72 15.26 -1.92 -20.28
C SER A 72 14.49 -2.70 -19.21
N SER A 73 14.94 -2.61 -17.95
CA SER A 73 14.25 -3.26 -16.83
C SER A 73 12.84 -2.69 -16.61
N PHE A 74 12.63 -1.38 -16.79
CA PHE A 74 11.29 -0.79 -16.71
C PHE A 74 10.36 -1.32 -17.82
N ALA A 75 10.83 -1.36 -19.07
CA ALA A 75 10.06 -1.89 -20.18
C ALA A 75 9.62 -3.35 -19.92
N GLU A 76 10.54 -4.17 -19.39
CA GLU A 76 10.26 -5.57 -19.06
C GLU A 76 9.31 -5.73 -17.88
N ARG A 77 9.50 -4.95 -16.81
CA ARG A 77 8.55 -4.90 -15.67
C ARG A 77 7.15 -4.50 -16.14
N LYS A 78 7.05 -3.54 -17.07
CA LYS A 78 5.77 -3.15 -17.65
C LYS A 78 5.15 -4.28 -18.46
N ARG A 79 5.94 -4.99 -19.28
CA ARG A 79 5.48 -6.17 -20.02
C ARG A 79 4.92 -7.24 -19.07
N LEU A 80 5.63 -7.54 -17.99
CA LEU A 80 5.17 -8.50 -16.98
C LEU A 80 3.88 -8.07 -16.29
N PHE A 81 3.79 -6.79 -15.91
CA PHE A 81 2.59 -6.21 -15.30
C PHE A 81 1.35 -6.34 -16.21
N ASP A 82 1.53 -6.17 -17.53
CA ASP A 82 0.45 -6.22 -18.51
C ASP A 82 0.01 -7.67 -18.87
N LEU A 83 0.73 -8.71 -18.39
CA LEU A 83 0.32 -10.10 -18.61
C LEU A 83 -0.93 -10.46 -17.77
N PRO A 84 -1.85 -11.28 -18.30
CA PRO A 84 -3.04 -11.73 -17.54
C PRO A 84 -2.70 -12.47 -16.23
N ARG A 85 -1.56 -13.17 -16.23
CA ARG A 85 -0.90 -13.77 -15.06
C ARG A 85 0.60 -13.71 -15.31
N SER A 86 1.36 -13.24 -14.32
CA SER A 86 2.82 -13.20 -14.38
C SER A 86 3.42 -13.71 -13.07
N ALA A 87 4.57 -14.35 -13.17
CA ALA A 87 5.47 -14.63 -12.06
C ALA A 87 6.87 -14.09 -12.39
N TRP A 88 7.74 -14.00 -11.38
CA TRP A 88 9.15 -13.64 -11.60
C TRP A 88 9.86 -14.55 -12.60
N SER A 89 9.44 -15.83 -12.72
CA SER A 89 9.97 -16.77 -13.71
C SER A 89 9.68 -16.38 -15.16
N ASP A 90 8.72 -15.48 -15.41
CA ASP A 90 8.38 -14.99 -16.75
C ASP A 90 9.24 -13.80 -17.19
N TYR A 91 10.09 -13.26 -16.30
CA TYR A 91 11.00 -12.15 -16.58
C TYR A 91 12.06 -12.57 -17.60
N ASP A 92 12.30 -11.73 -18.60
CA ASP A 92 13.33 -11.95 -19.60
C ASP A 92 14.73 -11.88 -18.98
N THR A 93 15.33 -13.05 -18.74
CA THR A 93 16.65 -13.14 -18.11
C THR A 93 17.79 -12.70 -19.02
N SER A 94 17.56 -12.53 -20.33
CA SER A 94 18.59 -12.10 -21.27
C SER A 94 19.03 -10.64 -21.08
N ILE A 95 18.19 -9.83 -20.43
CA ILE A 95 18.48 -8.42 -20.13
C ILE A 95 19.01 -8.20 -18.70
N MET A 96 19.11 -9.25 -17.88
CA MET A 96 19.59 -9.14 -16.50
C MET A 96 21.09 -8.86 -16.48
N SER A 97 21.54 -8.09 -15.49
CA SER A 97 22.96 -7.83 -15.32
C SER A 97 23.74 -9.08 -14.88
N GLU A 98 25.06 -9.02 -15.06
CA GLU A 98 25.96 -10.08 -14.64
C GLU A 98 25.78 -10.45 -13.16
N GLY A 99 25.72 -11.75 -12.87
CA GLY A 99 25.50 -12.26 -11.52
C GLY A 99 24.06 -12.19 -11.04
N GLY A 100 23.12 -11.74 -11.88
CA GLY A 100 21.67 -11.80 -11.63
C GLY A 100 21.05 -13.17 -11.92
N GLY A 101 19.84 -13.38 -11.40
CA GLY A 101 19.06 -14.58 -11.64
C GLY A 101 17.73 -14.61 -10.88
N ILE A 102 16.92 -15.62 -11.21
CA ILE A 102 15.68 -15.92 -10.51
C ILE A 102 15.87 -17.27 -9.80
N PHE A 103 15.74 -17.26 -8.47
CA PHE A 103 15.98 -18.42 -7.62
C PHE A 103 14.69 -18.91 -6.97
N SER A 104 14.59 -20.21 -6.73
CA SER A 104 13.44 -20.79 -6.02
C SER A 104 13.58 -20.61 -4.50
N ARG A 105 12.48 -20.24 -3.84
CA ARG A 105 12.35 -20.22 -2.36
C ARG A 105 12.53 -21.60 -1.73
N SER A 106 12.36 -22.67 -2.50
CA SER A 106 12.53 -24.06 -2.06
C SER A 106 13.93 -24.63 -2.34
N ALA A 107 14.84 -23.84 -2.92
CA ALA A 107 16.21 -24.28 -3.14
C ALA A 107 16.90 -24.61 -1.81
N LYS A 108 17.70 -25.68 -1.78
CA LYS A 108 18.49 -26.00 -0.58
C LYS A 108 19.50 -24.91 -0.27
N SER A 109 20.03 -24.27 -1.31
CA SER A 109 20.97 -23.17 -1.20
C SER A 109 21.20 -22.48 -2.55
N ILE A 110 21.61 -21.22 -2.49
CA ILE A 110 21.86 -20.32 -3.61
C ILE A 110 23.32 -19.86 -3.51
N ALA A 111 24.07 -19.99 -4.62
CA ALA A 111 25.42 -19.43 -4.73
C ALA A 111 25.32 -17.90 -4.89
N ILE A 112 26.18 -17.16 -4.19
CA ILE A 112 26.18 -15.70 -4.20
C ILE A 112 27.32 -15.23 -5.11
N SER A 113 26.95 -14.61 -6.23
CA SER A 113 27.91 -14.07 -7.19
C SER A 113 28.69 -12.88 -6.62
N PRO A 114 29.88 -12.55 -7.15
CA PRO A 114 30.63 -11.36 -6.74
C PRO A 114 29.80 -10.07 -6.82
N GLN A 115 28.96 -9.94 -7.85
CA GLN A 115 28.08 -8.79 -8.06
C GLN A 115 26.98 -8.71 -6.99
N MET A 116 26.42 -9.85 -6.57
CA MET A 116 25.47 -9.92 -5.45
C MET A 116 26.13 -9.53 -4.13
N LYS A 117 27.36 -10.03 -3.90
CA LYS A 117 28.14 -9.69 -2.69
C LYS A 117 28.35 -8.20 -2.57
N GLU A 118 28.79 -7.56 -3.66
CA GLU A 118 29.02 -6.12 -3.73
C GLU A 118 27.70 -5.35 -3.53
N ARG A 119 26.64 -5.71 -4.28
CA ARG A 119 25.35 -4.98 -4.24
C ARG A 119 24.68 -5.03 -2.87
N PHE A 120 24.69 -6.19 -2.20
CA PHE A 120 23.93 -6.40 -0.97
C PHE A 120 24.81 -6.41 0.29
N ALA A 121 26.12 -6.18 0.15
CA ALA A 121 27.12 -6.30 1.20
C ALA A 121 27.04 -7.68 1.91
N ILE A 122 27.11 -8.75 1.11
CA ILE A 122 27.12 -10.14 1.56
C ILE A 122 28.54 -10.70 1.47
N GLU A 123 29.03 -11.32 2.54
CA GLU A 123 30.37 -11.94 2.55
C GLU A 123 30.35 -13.41 2.11
N ALA A 124 29.28 -14.14 2.47
CA ALA A 124 29.15 -15.57 2.22
C ALA A 124 29.10 -15.91 0.72
N ASP A 125 29.76 -16.99 0.32
CA ASP A 125 29.70 -17.52 -1.06
C ASP A 125 28.38 -18.23 -1.38
N LYS A 126 27.63 -18.61 -0.34
CA LYS A 126 26.47 -19.48 -0.46
C LYS A 126 25.55 -19.29 0.73
N LEU A 127 24.25 -19.11 0.47
CA LEU A 127 23.21 -18.91 1.48
C LEU A 127 22.02 -19.82 1.23
N THR A 128 21.24 -20.13 2.25
CA THR A 128 19.88 -20.64 2.07
C THR A 128 18.96 -19.50 1.57
N PRO A 129 17.82 -19.80 0.93
CA PRO A 129 16.87 -18.77 0.53
C PRO A 129 16.44 -17.85 1.68
N THR A 130 16.23 -18.38 2.89
CA THR A 130 15.84 -17.61 4.07
C THR A 130 16.94 -16.65 4.52
N GLU A 131 18.19 -17.10 4.59
CA GLU A 131 19.34 -16.25 4.93
C GLU A 131 19.55 -15.16 3.87
N LEU A 132 19.36 -15.49 2.59
CA LEU A 132 19.43 -14.51 1.51
C LEU A 132 18.35 -13.42 1.67
N LEU A 133 17.10 -13.80 1.96
CA LEU A 133 16.04 -12.82 2.19
C LEU A 133 16.34 -11.91 3.39
N ASN A 134 16.85 -12.48 4.50
CA ASN A 134 17.27 -11.69 5.66
C ASN A 134 18.40 -10.70 5.29
N ALA A 135 19.36 -11.12 4.47
CA ALA A 135 20.42 -10.26 3.97
C ALA A 135 19.90 -9.14 3.04
N LEU A 136 18.95 -9.46 2.15
CA LEU A 136 18.33 -8.47 1.25
C LEU A 136 17.56 -7.40 2.02
N LEU A 137 16.84 -7.75 3.09
CA LEU A 137 16.17 -6.79 3.97
C LEU A 137 17.16 -5.82 4.65
N LYS A 138 18.39 -6.28 4.90
CA LYS A 138 19.48 -5.48 5.47
C LYS A 138 20.39 -4.86 4.42
N ALA A 139 20.09 -4.97 3.14
CA ALA A 139 20.99 -4.48 2.09
C ALA A 139 21.09 -2.94 2.11
N PRO A 140 22.26 -2.37 1.74
CA PRO A 140 22.45 -0.93 1.66
C PRO A 140 21.87 -0.40 0.34
N VAL A 141 20.54 -0.28 0.28
CA VAL A 141 19.81 0.21 -0.89
C VAL A 141 19.10 1.54 -0.62
N ASP A 142 18.57 2.19 -1.63
CA ASP A 142 17.86 3.45 -1.43
C ASP A 142 16.46 3.20 -0.86
N LEU A 143 15.73 2.25 -1.43
CA LEU A 143 14.33 1.98 -1.12
C LEU A 143 14.08 0.50 -0.82
N LEU A 144 13.43 0.22 0.31
CA LEU A 144 12.78 -1.06 0.55
C LEU A 144 11.27 -0.90 0.33
N TRP A 145 10.73 -1.52 -0.72
CA TRP A 145 9.32 -1.45 -1.10
C TRP A 145 8.60 -2.74 -0.72
N ASN A 146 7.84 -2.72 0.38
CA ASN A 146 6.98 -3.82 0.74
C ASN A 146 5.60 -3.63 0.12
N GLY A 147 5.30 -4.35 -0.97
CA GLY A 147 3.98 -4.44 -1.58
C GLY A 147 3.29 -5.80 -1.38
N GLY A 148 3.89 -6.67 -0.55
CA GLY A 148 3.42 -8.01 -0.25
C GLY A 148 2.61 -8.08 1.05
N ILE A 149 2.34 -9.32 1.48
CA ILE A 149 1.65 -9.63 2.73
C ILE A 149 2.68 -10.24 3.69
N GLY A 150 2.81 -9.68 4.89
CA GLY A 150 3.74 -10.16 5.91
C GLY A 150 4.50 -9.04 6.62
N THR A 151 4.92 -9.33 7.86
CA THR A 151 5.67 -8.40 8.71
C THR A 151 7.15 -8.77 8.68
N TYR A 152 7.91 -8.01 7.89
CA TYR A 152 9.35 -8.24 7.63
C TYR A 152 10.28 -7.45 8.57
N VAL A 153 9.74 -6.43 9.25
CA VAL A 153 10.48 -5.54 10.14
C VAL A 153 9.73 -5.44 11.46
N LYS A 154 10.43 -5.46 12.59
CA LYS A 154 9.86 -5.24 13.94
C LYS A 154 10.68 -4.23 14.74
N SER A 155 10.13 -3.77 15.86
CA SER A 155 10.94 -3.11 16.88
C SER A 155 11.94 -4.09 17.50
N SER A 156 13.12 -3.61 17.88
CA SER A 156 14.08 -4.38 18.69
C SER A 156 13.53 -4.70 20.09
N GLU A 157 12.50 -3.98 20.54
CA GLU A 157 11.81 -4.23 21.82
C GLU A 157 10.71 -5.29 21.73
N GLU A 158 10.27 -5.65 20.51
CA GLU A 158 9.25 -6.66 20.28
C GLU A 158 9.87 -8.03 20.02
N SER A 159 9.28 -9.09 20.56
CA SER A 159 9.65 -10.46 20.20
C SER A 159 8.98 -10.87 18.88
N HIS A 160 9.50 -11.91 18.22
CA HIS A 160 8.83 -12.49 17.05
C HIS A 160 7.41 -12.99 17.38
N ALA A 161 7.19 -13.45 18.61
CA ALA A 161 5.88 -13.91 19.06
C ALA A 161 4.86 -12.77 19.13
N ASP A 162 5.28 -11.57 19.54
CA ASP A 162 4.41 -10.38 19.65
C ASP A 162 3.92 -9.91 18.28
N VAL A 163 4.73 -10.06 17.24
CA VAL A 163 4.38 -9.70 15.86
C VAL A 163 3.26 -10.58 15.29
N GLY A 164 3.19 -11.85 15.71
CA GLY A 164 2.10 -12.76 15.33
C GLY A 164 2.15 -13.34 13.90
N ASP A 165 3.26 -13.14 13.17
CA ASP A 165 3.49 -13.66 11.82
C ASP A 165 4.62 -14.69 11.79
N LYS A 166 4.29 -15.93 12.17
CA LYS A 166 5.28 -17.03 12.26
C LYS A 166 5.95 -17.39 10.94
N ALA A 167 5.31 -17.11 9.81
CA ALA A 167 5.83 -17.48 8.50
C ALA A 167 7.11 -16.70 8.14
N ASN A 168 7.25 -15.48 8.70
CA ASN A 168 8.37 -14.60 8.44
C ASN A 168 9.38 -14.52 9.62
N ASP A 169 9.18 -15.25 10.72
CA ASP A 169 10.06 -15.17 11.90
C ASP A 169 11.54 -15.38 11.56
N ALA A 170 11.84 -16.39 10.74
CA ALA A 170 13.21 -16.76 10.40
C ALA A 170 13.94 -15.76 9.48
N LEU A 171 13.22 -14.86 8.82
CA LEU A 171 13.81 -13.85 7.92
C LEU A 171 13.60 -12.41 8.38
N ARG A 172 12.65 -12.16 9.31
CA ARG A 172 12.35 -10.83 9.85
C ARG A 172 13.59 -10.19 10.50
N VAL A 173 13.69 -8.88 10.35
CA VAL A 173 14.79 -8.06 10.88
C VAL A 173 14.28 -7.02 11.86
N ASP A 174 15.17 -6.49 12.69
CA ASP A 174 14.88 -5.32 13.51
C ASP A 174 15.01 -4.04 12.67
N GLY A 175 14.18 -3.03 12.98
CA GLY A 175 14.19 -1.76 12.25
C GLY A 175 15.53 -1.03 12.31
N ASN A 176 16.32 -1.23 13.36
CA ASN A 176 17.67 -0.67 13.50
C ASN A 176 18.74 -1.41 12.67
N GLU A 177 18.43 -2.59 12.11
CA GLU A 177 19.32 -3.30 11.18
C GLU A 177 19.13 -2.85 9.72
N LEU A 178 18.06 -2.09 9.43
CA LEU A 178 17.78 -1.59 8.10
C LEU A 178 18.85 -0.58 7.67
N ARG A 179 19.45 -0.83 6.50
CA ARG A 179 20.40 0.09 5.85
C ARG A 179 19.79 0.85 4.67
N CYS A 180 18.49 0.66 4.42
CA CYS A 180 17.79 1.41 3.37
C CYS A 180 17.59 2.87 3.76
N LYS A 181 17.66 3.81 2.81
CA LYS A 181 17.43 5.24 3.08
C LYS A 181 15.97 5.56 3.38
N VAL A 182 15.07 4.88 2.66
CA VAL A 182 13.62 5.00 2.78
C VAL A 182 13.04 3.59 2.78
N ILE A 183 12.10 3.34 3.69
CA ILE A 183 11.29 2.13 3.68
C ILE A 183 9.84 2.52 3.44
N LEU A 184 9.23 1.90 2.44
CA LEU A 184 7.78 1.87 2.31
C LEU A 184 7.29 0.55 2.90
N LEU A 185 6.81 0.62 4.14
CA LEU A 185 5.99 -0.44 4.70
C LEU A 185 4.56 -0.22 4.22
N ASN A 186 3.94 -1.27 3.69
CA ASN A 186 2.50 -1.27 3.51
C ASN A 186 1.85 -1.40 4.89
N GLU A 187 1.66 -0.30 5.58
CA GLU A 187 1.21 -0.27 6.97
C GLU A 187 0.21 0.90 7.13
N VAL A 188 -0.97 0.78 7.74
CA VAL A 188 -1.38 -0.09 8.84
C VAL A 188 -0.67 0.34 10.11
N VAL A 189 0.53 -0.16 10.33
CA VAL A 189 0.97 -0.47 11.68
C VAL A 189 2.08 0.47 12.22
N GLN A 190 2.27 1.68 11.68
CA GLN A 190 3.27 2.62 12.23
C GLN A 190 2.76 3.62 13.30
N ALA A 191 1.73 3.26 14.07
CA ALA A 191 1.34 4.07 15.24
C ALA A 191 1.12 3.27 16.52
N GLY A 192 1.42 1.96 16.56
CA GLY A 192 1.25 1.15 17.77
C GLY A 192 -0.20 0.90 18.22
N ASP A 193 -1.20 1.26 17.40
CA ASP A 193 -2.61 1.08 17.78
C ASP A 193 -3.16 -0.31 17.39
N MET A 194 -2.73 -0.93 16.27
CA MET A 194 -3.36 -2.16 15.73
C MET A 194 -2.44 -2.99 14.80
N THR A 195 -2.45 -4.32 14.93
CA THR A 195 -1.83 -5.32 14.02
C THR A 195 -2.59 -5.50 12.70
N GLU A 196 -1.98 -6.10 11.66
CA GLU A 196 -2.65 -6.37 10.36
C GLU A 196 -3.87 -7.29 10.51
N LYS A 197 -3.81 -8.29 11.41
CA LYS A 197 -4.95 -9.13 11.75
C LYS A 197 -6.08 -8.30 12.36
N GLN A 198 -5.76 -7.35 13.25
CA GLN A 198 -6.73 -6.42 13.80
C GLN A 198 -7.24 -5.41 12.75
N ARG A 199 -6.42 -4.97 11.78
CA ARG A 199 -6.85 -4.12 10.65
C ARG A 199 -7.81 -4.88 9.74
N ASN A 200 -7.48 -6.09 9.31
CA ASN A 200 -8.33 -6.89 8.42
C ASN A 200 -9.58 -7.39 9.15
N GLN A 201 -9.49 -7.65 10.46
CA GLN A 201 -10.64 -7.92 11.29
C GLN A 201 -11.51 -6.67 11.50
N LEU A 202 -10.92 -5.48 11.64
CA LEU A 202 -11.65 -4.21 11.75
C LEU A 202 -12.28 -3.81 10.42
N LEU A 203 -11.56 -3.93 9.31
CA LEU A 203 -12.08 -3.68 7.97
C LEU A 203 -13.15 -4.70 7.61
N GLY A 204 -12.94 -5.98 7.94
CA GLY A 204 -13.94 -7.03 7.81
C GLY A 204 -15.18 -6.73 8.66
N SER A 205 -15.00 -6.46 9.95
CA SER A 205 -16.12 -6.13 10.85
C SER A 205 -16.83 -4.84 10.44
N MET A 206 -16.10 -3.81 10.00
CA MET A 206 -16.67 -2.57 9.48
C MET A 206 -17.42 -2.82 8.18
N THR A 207 -16.88 -3.64 7.27
CA THR A 207 -17.54 -3.97 6.01
C THR A 207 -18.80 -4.78 6.27
N ASP A 208 -18.76 -5.73 7.20
CA ASP A 208 -19.91 -6.53 7.63
C ASP A 208 -20.97 -5.65 8.29
N GLU A 209 -20.58 -4.77 9.22
CA GLU A 209 -21.47 -3.84 9.92
C GLU A 209 -22.09 -2.80 8.98
N VAL A 210 -21.32 -2.27 8.01
CA VAL A 210 -21.81 -1.31 7.00
C VAL A 210 -22.73 -2.02 6.00
N SER A 211 -22.40 -3.24 5.58
CA SER A 211 -23.22 -4.05 4.66
C SER A 211 -24.55 -4.49 5.29
N ALA A 212 -24.55 -4.74 6.60
CA ALA A 212 -25.72 -5.16 7.37
C ALA A 212 -26.76 -4.04 7.57
N LEU A 213 -26.40 -2.77 7.38
CA LEU A 213 -27.39 -1.68 7.34
C LEU A 213 -28.09 -1.63 5.98
N SER A 214 -29.42 -1.55 5.93
CA SER A 214 -30.17 -1.38 4.69
C SER A 214 -30.23 0.07 4.18
N LEU A 215 -29.62 1.03 4.89
CA LEU A 215 -29.71 2.46 4.54
C LEU A 215 -28.48 2.99 3.79
N VAL A 216 -27.31 2.34 3.91
CA VAL A 216 -26.06 2.82 3.29
C VAL A 216 -25.79 2.12 1.95
N PRO A 217 -25.85 0.77 1.81
CA PRO A 217 -25.51 0.10 0.55
C PRO A 217 -26.68 0.01 -0.45
N ASP A 218 -27.93 0.15 0.01
CA ASP A 218 -29.13 0.11 -0.84
C ASP A 218 -29.54 1.50 -1.36
N ASP A 219 -28.88 2.57 -0.92
CA ASP A 219 -29.13 3.91 -1.45
C ASP A 219 -28.60 4.01 -2.89
N ASP A 220 -29.47 4.39 -3.82
CA ASP A 220 -29.12 4.65 -5.21
C ASP A 220 -28.01 5.71 -5.32
N TYR A 221 -27.94 6.62 -4.34
CA TYR A 221 -26.89 7.63 -4.22
C TYR A 221 -25.50 7.01 -4.02
N LEU A 222 -25.39 5.95 -3.21
CA LEU A 222 -24.12 5.28 -2.87
C LEU A 222 -23.74 4.18 -3.84
N THR A 223 -24.66 3.84 -4.74
CA THR A 223 -24.39 2.93 -5.87
C THR A 223 -23.32 3.48 -6.82
N ARG A 224 -23.10 4.80 -6.86
CA ARG A 224 -22.00 5.40 -7.63
C ARG A 224 -20.61 5.03 -7.10
N ASP A 225 -20.49 4.78 -5.79
CA ASP A 225 -19.23 4.35 -5.18
C ASP A 225 -18.87 2.93 -5.63
N MET A 226 -19.84 2.15 -6.15
CA MET A 226 -19.55 0.88 -6.81
C MET A 226 -18.74 1.07 -8.09
N GLU A 227 -18.99 2.14 -8.84
CA GLU A 227 -18.33 2.40 -10.13
C GLU A 227 -16.83 2.68 -9.94
N THR A 228 -16.42 3.19 -8.77
CA THR A 228 -15.00 3.43 -8.46
C THR A 228 -14.21 2.14 -8.23
N ALA A 229 -14.89 1.03 -7.94
CA ALA A 229 -14.26 -0.28 -7.78
C ALA A 229 -13.78 -0.88 -9.11
N PHE A 230 -14.26 -0.36 -10.25
CA PHE A 230 -14.02 -0.94 -11.57
C PHE A 230 -13.34 0.06 -12.53
N PRO A 231 -12.55 -0.42 -13.51
CA PRO A 231 -12.03 0.41 -14.57
C PRO A 231 -13.13 1.17 -15.35
N PRO A 232 -12.89 2.43 -15.77
CA PRO A 232 -13.89 3.24 -16.48
C PRO A 232 -14.46 2.57 -17.74
N SER A 233 -13.65 1.75 -18.43
CA SER A 233 -14.08 1.00 -19.62
C SER A 233 -15.13 -0.07 -19.31
N LEU A 234 -15.10 -0.67 -18.12
CA LEU A 234 -16.10 -1.65 -17.67
C LEU A 234 -17.35 -0.94 -17.16
N VAL A 235 -17.18 0.16 -16.42
CA VAL A 235 -18.31 0.99 -15.97
C VAL A 235 -19.14 1.46 -17.15
N ASN A 236 -18.50 2.07 -18.17
CA ASN A 236 -19.21 2.59 -19.35
C ASN A 236 -19.96 1.52 -20.15
N LYS A 237 -19.46 0.28 -20.17
CA LYS A 237 -20.05 -0.83 -20.94
C LYS A 237 -21.08 -1.64 -20.16
N PHE A 238 -20.93 -1.73 -18.84
CA PHE A 238 -21.67 -2.68 -17.99
C PHE A 238 -22.30 -2.03 -16.75
N ALA A 239 -22.45 -0.71 -16.71
CA ALA A 239 -23.05 0.03 -15.59
C ALA A 239 -24.37 -0.59 -15.10
N GLU A 240 -25.27 -0.96 -16.01
CA GLU A 240 -26.57 -1.55 -15.64
C GLU A 240 -26.43 -2.94 -15.02
N ALA A 241 -25.49 -3.76 -15.51
CA ALA A 241 -25.21 -5.08 -14.95
C ALA A 241 -24.53 -4.98 -13.57
N MET A 242 -23.66 -3.98 -13.38
CA MET A 242 -23.05 -3.67 -12.09
C MET A 242 -24.11 -3.28 -11.06
N ARG A 243 -25.08 -2.43 -11.41
CA ARG A 243 -26.17 -2.04 -10.49
C ARG A 243 -27.03 -3.22 -10.02
N ARG A 244 -27.13 -4.29 -10.82
CA ARG A 244 -27.85 -5.52 -10.50
C ARG A 244 -26.96 -6.62 -9.91
N HIS A 245 -25.70 -6.31 -9.61
CA HIS A 245 -24.75 -7.30 -9.15
C HIS A 245 -25.13 -7.82 -7.77
N ARG A 246 -25.06 -9.16 -7.60
CA ARG A 246 -25.44 -9.81 -6.34
C ARG A 246 -24.62 -9.34 -5.14
N LEU A 247 -23.36 -8.95 -5.37
CA LEU A 247 -22.45 -8.43 -4.34
C LEU A 247 -22.39 -6.89 -4.29
N LYS A 248 -23.39 -6.18 -4.83
CA LYS A 248 -23.41 -4.70 -4.87
C LYS A 248 -23.14 -4.12 -3.48
N ARG A 249 -23.79 -4.66 -2.45
CA ARG A 249 -23.71 -4.14 -1.08
C ARG A 249 -22.30 -4.24 -0.52
N GLU A 250 -21.69 -5.40 -0.67
CA GLU A 250 -20.35 -5.71 -0.17
C GLU A 250 -19.29 -4.87 -0.88
N ILE A 251 -19.45 -4.68 -2.20
CA ILE A 251 -18.55 -3.84 -3.00
C ILE A 251 -18.67 -2.37 -2.55
N VAL A 252 -19.88 -1.83 -2.43
CA VAL A 252 -20.11 -0.45 -1.98
C VAL A 252 -19.56 -0.23 -0.57
N SER A 253 -19.87 -1.12 0.38
CA SER A 253 -19.36 -1.03 1.75
C SER A 253 -17.84 -1.04 1.80
N THR A 254 -17.21 -1.90 0.99
CA THR A 254 -15.74 -1.97 0.88
C THR A 254 -15.16 -0.67 0.32
N GLN A 255 -15.78 -0.10 -0.71
CA GLN A 255 -15.33 1.18 -1.28
C GLN A 255 -15.47 2.32 -0.28
N ILE A 256 -16.57 2.41 0.46
CA ILE A 256 -16.78 3.42 1.50
C ILE A 256 -15.76 3.25 2.64
N ALA A 257 -15.50 2.01 3.08
CA ALA A 257 -14.50 1.74 4.12
C ALA A 257 -13.10 2.17 3.65
N ASN A 258 -12.74 1.85 2.41
CA ASN A 258 -11.47 2.26 1.81
C ASN A 258 -11.35 3.79 1.71
N ASP A 259 -12.38 4.47 1.21
CA ASP A 259 -12.40 5.93 1.08
C ASP A 259 -12.27 6.62 2.44
N LEU A 260 -13.01 6.14 3.44
CA LEU A 260 -12.92 6.62 4.81
C LEU A 260 -11.49 6.46 5.36
N VAL A 261 -10.90 5.27 5.21
CA VAL A 261 -9.55 4.99 5.73
C VAL A 261 -8.49 5.80 5.00
N ASN A 262 -8.58 5.91 3.67
CA ASN A 262 -7.63 6.66 2.85
C ASN A 262 -7.62 8.15 3.22
N ASN A 263 -8.79 8.74 3.49
CA ASN A 263 -8.89 10.18 3.74
C ASN A 263 -8.78 10.54 5.23
N MET A 264 -9.33 9.72 6.14
CA MET A 264 -9.44 10.04 7.56
C MET A 264 -8.49 9.24 8.46
N GLY A 265 -7.89 8.16 7.92
CA GLY A 265 -7.04 7.24 8.66
C GLY A 265 -7.81 6.11 9.35
N ILE A 266 -7.13 4.99 9.59
CA ILE A 266 -7.73 3.76 10.14
C ILE A 266 -8.32 3.93 11.55
N THR A 267 -7.71 4.78 12.37
CA THR A 267 -8.12 5.00 13.77
C THR A 267 -9.33 5.93 13.90
N PHE A 268 -9.75 6.57 12.80
CA PHE A 268 -10.83 7.55 12.80
C PHE A 268 -12.14 6.99 13.33
N VAL A 269 -12.54 5.80 12.87
CA VAL A 269 -13.79 5.16 13.27
C VAL A 269 -13.76 4.78 14.74
N GLN A 270 -12.68 4.16 15.20
CA GLN A 270 -12.52 3.76 16.59
C GLN A 270 -12.56 4.97 17.53
N ARG A 271 -11.84 6.05 17.19
CA ARG A 271 -11.84 7.29 17.99
C ARG A 271 -13.21 7.96 18.03
N LEU A 272 -13.98 7.91 16.94
CA LEU A 272 -15.35 8.42 16.93
C LEU A 272 -16.30 7.53 17.73
N LYS A 273 -16.17 6.21 17.63
CA LYS A 273 -16.91 5.27 18.46
C LYS A 273 -16.68 5.51 19.94
N GLU A 274 -15.42 5.67 20.37
CA GLU A 274 -15.07 5.96 21.77
C GLU A 274 -15.59 7.33 22.24
N SER A 275 -15.51 8.37 21.39
CA SER A 275 -15.88 9.74 21.77
C SER A 275 -17.36 10.11 21.57
N THR A 276 -18.13 9.28 20.86
CA THR A 276 -19.55 9.52 20.57
C THR A 276 -20.47 8.38 21.00
N GLY A 277 -19.95 7.17 21.19
CA GLY A 277 -20.72 5.95 21.46
C GLY A 277 -21.40 5.35 20.22
N MET A 278 -21.23 5.95 19.04
CA MET A 278 -21.93 5.54 17.83
C MET A 278 -21.27 4.33 17.15
N SER A 279 -22.07 3.50 16.48
CA SER A 279 -21.58 2.36 15.71
C SER A 279 -20.69 2.79 14.53
N PRO A 280 -19.72 1.96 14.11
CA PRO A 280 -18.92 2.16 12.90
C PRO A 280 -19.74 2.51 11.66
N ALA A 281 -20.91 1.90 11.51
CA ALA A 281 -21.76 2.14 10.36
C ALA A 281 -22.44 3.53 10.39
N ASN A 282 -22.81 4.04 11.58
CA ASN A 282 -23.24 5.43 11.74
C ASN A 282 -22.09 6.41 11.46
N VAL A 283 -20.87 6.06 11.86
CA VAL A 283 -19.66 6.85 11.54
C VAL A 283 -19.44 6.90 10.03
N ALA A 284 -19.53 5.77 9.34
CA ALA A 284 -19.39 5.70 7.88
C ALA A 284 -20.47 6.53 7.16
N GLY A 285 -21.74 6.42 7.57
CA GLY A 285 -22.83 7.23 7.01
C GLY A 285 -22.63 8.74 7.25
N ALA A 286 -22.25 9.15 8.46
CA ALA A 286 -21.96 10.54 8.77
C ALA A 286 -20.75 11.07 7.96
N TYR A 287 -19.72 10.23 7.79
CA TYR A 287 -18.55 10.56 6.98
C TYR A 287 -18.94 10.78 5.51
N VAL A 288 -19.72 9.89 4.91
CA VAL A 288 -20.21 10.02 3.53
C VAL A 288 -20.95 11.34 3.32
N ILE A 289 -21.84 11.70 4.23
CA ILE A 289 -22.57 12.98 4.19
C ILE A 289 -21.59 14.16 4.21
N VAL A 290 -20.64 14.14 5.14
CA VAL A 290 -19.63 15.20 5.29
C VAL A 290 -18.70 15.29 4.07
N ARG A 291 -18.24 14.13 3.59
CA ARG A 291 -17.40 14.00 2.40
C ARG A 291 -18.04 14.72 1.22
N ASP A 292 -19.33 14.50 1.03
CA ASP A 292 -20.06 15.01 -0.12
C ASP A 292 -20.48 16.47 0.04
N ILE A 293 -20.94 16.89 1.24
CA ILE A 293 -21.28 18.30 1.52
C ILE A 293 -20.06 19.21 1.36
N PHE A 294 -18.91 18.80 1.89
CA PHE A 294 -17.70 19.61 1.83
C PHE A 294 -16.87 19.35 0.58
N HIS A 295 -17.32 18.45 -0.30
CA HIS A 295 -16.59 18.03 -1.49
C HIS A 295 -15.13 17.63 -1.20
N LEU A 296 -14.89 16.88 -0.11
CA LEU A 296 -13.53 16.54 0.33
C LEU A 296 -12.67 15.91 -0.79
N PRO A 297 -13.18 14.98 -1.62
CA PRO A 297 -12.38 14.41 -2.72
C PRO A 297 -11.97 15.44 -3.77
N HIS A 298 -12.76 16.49 -3.99
CA HIS A 298 -12.37 17.57 -4.89
C HIS A 298 -11.18 18.35 -4.31
N TRP A 299 -11.25 18.74 -3.04
CA TRP A 299 -10.18 19.51 -2.40
C TRP A 299 -8.90 18.70 -2.24
N PHE A 300 -8.97 17.41 -1.90
CA PHE A 300 -7.80 16.54 -1.92
C PHE A 300 -7.14 16.53 -3.30
N ARG A 301 -7.90 16.36 -4.39
CA ARG A 301 -7.34 16.43 -5.76
C ARG A 301 -6.75 17.79 -6.12
N GLN A 302 -7.35 18.89 -5.67
CA GLN A 302 -6.80 20.23 -5.92
C GLN A 302 -5.49 20.44 -5.17
N ILE A 303 -5.42 19.99 -3.91
CA ILE A 303 -4.20 20.07 -3.11
C ILE A 303 -3.12 19.18 -3.71
N GLU A 304 -3.46 17.96 -4.15
CA GLU A 304 -2.55 17.06 -4.88
C GLU A 304 -2.10 17.67 -6.22
N ALA A 305 -2.95 18.40 -6.94
CA ALA A 305 -2.58 19.07 -8.18
C ALA A 305 -1.56 20.20 -7.99
N LEU A 306 -1.33 20.66 -6.75
CA LEU A 306 -0.26 21.60 -6.40
C LEU A 306 1.11 20.92 -6.23
N ASP A 307 1.20 19.62 -6.48
CA ASP A 307 2.46 18.88 -6.50
C ASP A 307 3.51 19.60 -7.35
N TYR A 308 4.66 19.88 -6.75
CA TYR A 308 5.79 20.61 -7.35
C TYR A 308 5.53 22.08 -7.73
N LEU A 309 4.35 22.60 -7.42
CA LEU A 309 4.00 24.02 -7.63
C LEU A 309 4.12 24.84 -6.34
N VAL A 310 4.00 24.21 -5.17
CA VAL A 310 4.12 24.85 -3.85
C VAL A 310 5.08 24.10 -2.93
N PRO A 311 5.65 24.76 -1.90
CA PRO A 311 6.41 24.07 -0.86
C PRO A 311 5.58 22.97 -0.17
N ALA A 312 6.21 21.83 0.11
CA ALA A 312 5.53 20.67 0.69
C ALA A 312 4.87 20.98 2.05
N GLU A 313 5.49 21.83 2.87
CA GLU A 313 4.95 22.23 4.17
C GLU A 313 3.56 22.89 4.05
N VAL A 314 3.39 23.74 3.04
CA VAL A 314 2.11 24.41 2.76
C VAL A 314 1.05 23.39 2.36
N GLN A 315 1.41 22.48 1.44
CA GLN A 315 0.50 21.43 0.98
C GLN A 315 0.04 20.52 2.14
N LEU A 316 0.97 20.13 3.03
CA LEU A 316 0.65 19.31 4.20
C LEU A 316 -0.25 20.01 5.19
N THR A 317 -0.05 21.32 5.38
CA THR A 317 -0.93 22.14 6.22
C THR A 317 -2.35 22.17 5.64
N LEU A 318 -2.49 22.32 4.32
CA LEU A 318 -3.79 22.26 3.65
C LEU A 318 -4.47 20.90 3.82
N MET A 319 -3.71 19.80 3.68
CA MET A 319 -4.24 18.45 3.89
C MET A 319 -4.67 18.24 5.34
N ASP A 320 -3.88 18.64 6.34
CA ASP A 320 -4.26 18.48 7.75
C ASP A 320 -5.49 19.33 8.10
N GLU A 321 -5.60 20.55 7.58
CA GLU A 321 -6.80 21.38 7.78
C GLU A 321 -8.05 20.77 7.14
N LEU A 322 -7.93 20.17 5.95
CA LEU A 322 -9.02 19.46 5.29
C LEU A 322 -9.44 18.22 6.10
N MET A 323 -8.47 17.44 6.60
CA MET A 323 -8.74 16.32 7.50
C MET A 323 -9.37 16.78 8.82
N ARG A 324 -8.92 17.90 9.40
CA ARG A 324 -9.51 18.48 10.61
C ARG A 324 -10.95 18.91 10.39
N LEU A 325 -11.25 19.51 9.24
CA LEU A 325 -12.62 19.85 8.84
C LEU A 325 -13.49 18.59 8.78
N GLY A 326 -13.07 17.57 8.02
CA GLY A 326 -13.80 16.30 7.89
C GLY A 326 -14.05 15.63 9.25
N ARG A 327 -13.02 15.56 10.10
CA ARG A 327 -13.12 15.00 11.46
C ARG A 327 -14.10 15.77 12.34
N ARG A 328 -14.03 17.11 12.36
CA ARG A 328 -14.92 17.96 13.18
C ARG A 328 -16.36 17.89 12.70
N ALA A 329 -16.59 17.98 11.39
CA ALA A 329 -17.92 17.92 10.82
C ALA A 329 -18.57 16.55 11.04
N THR A 330 -17.83 15.45 10.85
CA THR A 330 -18.36 14.10 11.08
C THR A 330 -18.75 13.91 12.54
N ARG A 331 -17.88 14.34 13.48
CA ARG A 331 -18.20 14.31 14.91
C ARG A 331 -19.44 15.15 15.24
N TRP A 332 -19.55 16.34 14.64
CA TRP A 332 -20.69 17.22 14.84
C TRP A 332 -21.98 16.54 14.37
N PHE A 333 -22.00 15.98 13.16
CA PHE A 333 -23.17 15.25 12.63
C PHE A 333 -23.59 14.10 13.54
N LEU A 334 -22.64 13.31 14.03
CA LEU A 334 -22.91 12.20 14.94
C LEU A 334 -23.51 12.66 16.28
N ARG A 335 -23.06 13.79 16.81
CA ARG A 335 -23.58 14.36 18.06
C ARG A 335 -24.93 15.04 17.89
N SER A 336 -25.09 15.80 16.80
CA SER A 336 -26.33 16.53 16.52
C SER A 336 -27.50 15.59 16.24
N ARG A 337 -27.25 14.42 15.62
CA ARG A 337 -28.27 13.39 15.40
C ARG A 337 -28.57 12.50 16.59
N ARG A 338 -27.80 12.58 17.68
CA ARG A 338 -28.08 11.83 18.92
C ARG A 338 -29.42 12.25 19.55
N ASN A 339 -29.90 13.46 19.24
CA ASN A 339 -31.19 13.97 19.71
C ASN A 339 -32.39 13.58 18.81
N GLU A 340 -32.16 12.92 17.66
CA GLU A 340 -33.23 12.55 16.71
C GLU A 340 -33.43 11.03 16.58
N GLN A 341 -32.72 10.20 17.35
CA GLN A 341 -32.82 8.73 17.26
C GLN A 341 -34.03 8.10 17.98
N ASP A 342 -35.07 8.88 18.29
CA ASP A 342 -36.40 8.40 18.71
C ASP A 342 -37.54 8.93 17.77
N ALA A 343 -37.26 9.18 16.48
CA ALA A 343 -38.27 9.60 15.50
C ALA A 343 -38.32 8.70 14.25
#